data_AF-A0A0P1HAY7-F1
#
_entry.id   AF-A0A0P1HAY7-F1
#
_cell.length_a   1.000
_cell.length_b   1.000
_cell.length_c   1.000
_cell.angle_alpha   90.00
_cell.angle_beta   90.00
_cell.angle_gamma   90.00
#
_symmetry.space_group_name_H-M   'P 1'
#
loop_
_entity.id
_entity.type
_entity.pdbx_description
1 polymer ?
#
loop_
_entity_poly.entity_id
_entity_poly.type
_entity_poly.pdbx_seq_one_letter_code
_entity_poly.pdbx_strand_id
1 'polypeptide(L)'
;MYINGFDDRIDRVDWQPSAVPTRKVVDSVLGSRQPRQPRSAVLSLAGAVTGLVIGVGLKGMVLPGSPWGPGTGLAGAIGGSLALAGLAASVPGALFAAVKGQQAPRLMQFASMNLLMIMMVLWS
;
A
#
# COMPACT_ATOMS: atom_id res chain seq x y z
N MET A 1 6.70 -36.97 -44.12
CA MET A 1 7.97 -36.25 -43.88
C MET A 1 8.05 -36.02 -42.38
N TYR A 2 8.68 -36.94 -41.65
CA TYR A 2 8.71 -36.92 -40.18
C TYR A 2 9.87 -36.04 -39.70
N ILE A 3 9.58 -35.14 -38.76
CA ILE A 3 10.47 -34.10 -38.26
C ILE A 3 11.43 -34.73 -37.24
N ASN A 4 12.46 -35.43 -37.72
CA ASN A 4 13.50 -36.05 -36.88
C ASN A 4 14.58 -35.02 -36.43
N GLY A 5 14.17 -33.79 -36.15
CA GLY A 5 15.11 -32.67 -36.00
C GLY A 5 15.32 -32.16 -34.58
N PHE A 6 14.34 -32.36 -33.69
CA PHE A 6 14.34 -31.77 -32.35
C PHE A 6 14.61 -32.79 -31.24
N ASP A 7 13.95 -33.95 -31.24
CA ASP A 7 14.18 -34.97 -30.21
C ASP A 7 15.61 -35.54 -30.29
N ASP A 8 16.11 -35.79 -31.50
CA ASP A 8 17.47 -36.30 -31.75
C ASP A 8 18.58 -35.27 -31.39
N ARG A 9 18.22 -33.99 -31.22
CA ARG A 9 19.12 -32.97 -30.69
C ARG A 9 19.10 -32.91 -29.17
N ILE A 10 17.96 -33.15 -28.53
CA ILE A 10 17.85 -33.13 -27.07
C ILE A 10 18.61 -34.31 -26.46
N ASP A 11 18.53 -35.50 -27.06
CA ASP A 11 19.22 -36.70 -26.58
C ASP A 11 20.76 -36.64 -26.71
N ARG A 12 21.29 -35.70 -27.53
CA ARG A 12 22.74 -35.44 -27.65
C ARG A 12 23.24 -34.30 -26.77
N VAL A 13 22.36 -33.56 -26.11
CA VAL A 13 22.79 -32.60 -25.09
C VAL A 13 23.09 -33.40 -23.83
N ASP A 14 24.35 -33.81 -23.71
CA ASP A 14 24.91 -34.44 -22.51
C ASP A 14 25.03 -33.40 -21.39
N TRP A 15 23.88 -32.87 -20.97
CA TRP A 15 23.75 -31.90 -19.89
C TRP A 15 24.05 -32.62 -18.58
N GLN A 16 25.32 -32.68 -18.22
CA GLN A 16 25.73 -32.95 -16.85
C GLN A 16 25.50 -31.69 -16.02
N PRO A 17 24.65 -31.71 -14.99
CA PRO A 17 24.52 -30.58 -14.07
C PRO A 17 25.75 -30.54 -13.15
N SER A 18 26.90 -30.13 -13.68
CA SER A 18 28.16 -29.99 -12.93
C SER A 18 28.37 -28.58 -12.37
N ALA A 19 27.52 -27.62 -12.75
CA ALA A 19 27.54 -26.29 -12.18
C ALA A 19 26.66 -26.26 -10.92
N VAL A 20 27.25 -26.57 -9.76
CA VAL A 20 26.71 -26.10 -8.48
C VAL A 20 26.44 -24.61 -8.65
N PRO A 21 25.19 -24.12 -8.47
CA PRO A 21 24.89 -22.71 -8.66
C PRO A 21 25.83 -21.88 -7.80
N THR A 22 26.72 -21.12 -8.43
CA THR A 22 27.65 -20.25 -7.71
C THR A 22 26.81 -19.33 -6.84
N ARG A 23 27.21 -19.12 -5.57
CA ARG A 23 26.45 -18.31 -4.59
C ARG A 23 25.98 -16.97 -5.16
N LYS A 24 26.73 -16.36 -6.09
CA LYS A 24 26.34 -15.15 -6.84
C LYS A 24 25.01 -15.24 -7.61
N VAL A 25 24.67 -16.39 -8.19
CA VAL A 25 23.40 -16.60 -8.92
C VAL A 25 22.24 -16.80 -7.94
N VAL A 26 22.51 -17.49 -6.83
CA VAL A 26 21.53 -17.65 -5.74
C VAL A 26 21.27 -16.30 -5.08
N ASP A 27 22.31 -15.51 -4.83
CA ASP A 27 22.24 -14.17 -4.25
C ASP A 27 21.65 -13.14 -5.21
N SER A 28 21.77 -13.29 -6.54
CA SER A 28 21.12 -12.37 -7.48
C SER A 28 19.62 -12.61 -7.56
N VAL A 29 19.17 -13.88 -7.47
CA VAL A 29 17.75 -14.23 -7.44
C VAL A 29 17.14 -13.94 -6.06
N LEU A 30 17.81 -14.29 -4.97
CA LEU A 30 17.32 -14.06 -3.60
C LEU A 30 17.51 -12.61 -3.13
N GLY A 31 18.61 -11.96 -3.52
CA GLY A 31 18.92 -10.56 -3.18
C GLY A 31 18.06 -9.54 -3.93
N SER A 32 17.38 -9.96 -5.01
CA SER A 32 16.37 -9.14 -5.68
C SER A 32 15.09 -8.94 -4.84
N ARG A 33 14.86 -9.77 -3.81
CA ARG A 33 13.96 -9.42 -2.70
C ARG A 33 14.71 -8.47 -1.77
N GLN A 34 14.87 -7.24 -2.23
CA GLN A 34 15.28 -6.15 -1.36
C GLN A 34 14.32 -6.14 -0.15
N PRO A 35 14.81 -6.34 1.09
CA PRO A 35 13.93 -6.37 2.24
C PRO A 35 13.27 -5.00 2.31
N ARG A 36 11.95 -4.94 2.07
CA ARG A 36 11.14 -3.75 2.31
C ARG A 36 11.51 -3.27 3.71
N GLN A 37 12.24 -2.15 3.79
CA GLN A 37 12.76 -1.66 5.06
C GLN A 37 11.61 -1.58 6.06
N PRO A 38 11.75 -2.09 7.30
CA PRO A 38 10.66 -2.15 8.28
C PRO A 38 10.02 -0.77 8.53
N ARG A 39 10.78 0.32 8.38
CA ARG A 39 10.29 1.70 8.49
C ARG A 39 9.28 2.10 7.40
N SER A 40 9.34 1.52 6.21
CA SER A 40 8.36 1.75 5.14
C SER A 40 7.01 1.09 5.47
N ALA A 41 7.04 -0.11 6.08
CA ALA A 41 5.83 -0.77 6.57
C ALA A 41 5.17 0.03 7.69
N VAL A 42 5.95 0.60 8.61
CA VAL A 42 5.43 1.46 9.69
C VAL A 42 4.73 2.71 9.14
N LEU A 43 5.30 3.36 8.13
CA LEU A 43 4.68 4.53 7.49
C LEU A 43 3.39 4.17 6.75
N SER A 44 3.36 3.03 6.04
CA SER A 44 2.11 2.52 5.45
C SER A 44 1.06 2.24 6.52
N LEU A 45 1.43 1.56 7.59
CA LEU A 45 0.51 1.24 8.67
C LEU A 45 -0.02 2.50 9.34
N ALA A 46 0.85 3.48 9.61
CA ALA A 46 0.44 4.77 10.15
C ALA A 46 -0.54 5.48 9.21
N GLY A 47 -0.26 5.49 7.90
CA GLY A 47 -1.16 6.05 6.90
C GLY A 47 -2.53 5.37 6.94
N ALA A 48 -2.52 4.03 6.97
CA ALA A 48 -3.73 3.22 7.01
C ALA A 48 -4.58 3.47 8.26
N VAL A 49 -3.96 3.46 9.45
CA VAL A 49 -4.64 3.71 10.73
C VAL A 49 -5.23 5.11 10.75
N THR A 50 -4.46 6.13 10.39
CA THR A 50 -4.95 7.50 10.31
C THR A 50 -6.11 7.61 9.33
N GLY A 51 -6.04 6.88 8.20
CA GLY A 51 -7.08 6.93 7.17
C GLY A 51 -8.37 6.25 7.60
N LEU A 52 -8.25 5.13 8.33
CA LEU A 52 -9.38 4.45 8.96
C LEU A 52 -10.07 5.35 9.99
N VAL A 53 -9.31 6.00 10.87
CA VAL A 53 -9.89 6.88 11.91
C VAL A 53 -10.66 8.04 11.28
N ILE A 54 -10.08 8.70 10.27
CA ILE A 54 -10.75 9.78 9.55
C ILE A 54 -11.98 9.25 8.81
N GLY A 55 -11.84 8.15 8.07
CA GLY A 55 -12.93 7.55 7.30
C GLY A 55 -14.11 7.13 8.17
N VAL A 56 -13.85 6.49 9.32
CA VAL A 56 -14.88 6.10 10.29
C VAL A 56 -15.54 7.33 10.92
N GLY A 57 -14.76 8.35 11.24
CA GLY A 57 -15.28 9.63 11.70
C GLY A 57 -16.27 10.23 10.71
N LEU A 58 -15.86 10.38 9.45
CA LEU A 58 -16.67 10.93 8.36
C LEU A 58 -17.93 10.09 8.09
N LYS A 59 -17.80 8.76 7.98
CA LYS A 59 -18.94 7.85 7.76
C LYS A 59 -19.94 7.93 8.90
N GLY A 60 -19.45 7.99 10.14
CA GLY A 60 -20.31 8.10 11.31
C GLY A 60 -21.08 9.41 11.41
N MET A 61 -20.68 10.49 10.72
CA MET A 61 -21.42 11.76 10.69
C MET A 61 -22.77 11.63 9.96
N VAL A 62 -22.85 10.74 8.98
CA VAL A 62 -24.06 10.55 8.16
C VAL A 62 -24.89 9.35 8.58
N LEU A 63 -24.34 8.49 9.46
CA LEU A 63 -24.98 7.26 9.89
C LEU A 63 -25.92 7.50 11.09
N PRO A 64 -27.23 7.24 10.97
CA PRO A 64 -28.15 7.32 12.10
C PRO A 64 -27.76 6.33 13.21
N GLY A 65 -27.84 6.75 14.47
CA GLY A 65 -27.45 5.93 15.64
C GLY A 65 -25.96 5.88 15.93
N SER A 66 -25.11 6.52 15.11
CA SER A 66 -23.69 6.70 15.41
C SER A 66 -23.48 7.63 16.62
N PRO A 67 -22.47 7.39 17.48
CA PRO A 67 -22.18 8.24 18.65
C PRO A 67 -21.85 9.71 18.30
N TRP A 68 -21.46 9.99 17.07
CA TRP A 68 -21.21 11.33 16.54
C TRP A 68 -22.01 11.61 15.25
N GLY A 69 -23.12 10.90 15.07
CA GLY A 69 -24.02 11.03 13.92
C GLY A 69 -25.06 12.15 14.07
N PRO A 70 -26.07 12.18 13.17
CA PRO A 70 -27.11 13.19 13.19
C PRO A 70 -27.88 13.18 14.52
N GLY A 71 -28.15 14.37 15.08
CA GLY A 71 -28.94 14.51 16.31
C GLY A 71 -28.15 14.29 17.62
N THR A 72 -26.83 14.06 17.55
CA THR A 72 -25.98 13.87 18.75
C THR A 72 -25.48 15.17 19.39
N GLY A 73 -25.91 16.33 18.89
CA GLY A 73 -25.60 17.64 19.47
C GLY A 73 -24.09 17.96 19.48
N LEU A 74 -23.55 18.30 20.65
CA LEU A 74 -22.14 18.67 20.83
C LEU A 74 -21.17 17.53 20.45
N ALA A 75 -21.53 16.27 20.72
CA ALA A 75 -20.69 15.12 20.39
C ALA A 75 -20.51 14.99 18.86
N GLY A 76 -21.60 15.15 18.10
CA GLY A 76 -21.57 15.19 16.64
C GLY A 76 -20.81 16.39 16.10
N ALA A 77 -20.95 17.57 16.72
CA ALA A 77 -20.20 18.76 16.32
C ALA A 77 -18.68 18.57 16.49
N ILE A 78 -18.25 18.03 17.64
CA ILE A 78 -16.82 17.77 17.92
C ILE A 78 -16.30 16.65 17.02
N GLY A 79 -16.97 15.49 16.99
CA GLY A 79 -16.54 14.35 16.19
C GLY A 79 -16.49 14.68 14.70
N GLY A 80 -17.53 15.35 14.18
CA GLY A 80 -17.61 15.76 12.80
C GLY A 80 -16.57 16.83 12.42
N SER A 81 -16.35 17.84 13.26
CA SER A 81 -15.33 18.86 12.99
C SER A 81 -13.92 18.28 13.00
N LEU A 82 -13.60 17.36 13.92
CA LEU A 82 -12.32 16.65 13.94
C LEU A 82 -12.12 15.79 12.69
N ALA A 83 -13.16 15.05 12.26
CA ALA A 83 -13.10 14.23 11.06
C ALA A 83 -12.90 15.08 9.79
N LEU A 84 -13.62 16.20 9.67
CA LEU A 84 -13.48 17.15 8.58
C LEU A 84 -12.11 17.84 8.58
N ALA A 85 -11.61 18.25 9.74
CA ALA A 85 -10.27 18.80 9.88
C ALA A 85 -9.20 17.78 9.47
N GLY A 86 -9.36 16.51 9.86
CA GLY A 86 -8.50 15.41 9.44
C GLY A 86 -8.49 15.25 7.92
N LEU A 87 -9.66 15.22 7.27
CA LEU A 87 -9.76 15.16 5.81
C LEU A 87 -9.11 16.38 5.14
N ALA A 88 -9.39 17.57 5.66
CA ALA A 88 -8.84 18.83 5.17
C ALA A 88 -7.32 18.93 5.34
N ALA A 89 -6.71 18.18 6.26
CA ALA A 89 -5.26 18.03 6.37
C ALA A 89 -4.71 16.93 5.44
N SER A 90 -5.42 15.81 5.33
CA SER A 90 -5.02 14.67 4.50
C SER A 90 -4.93 15.00 3.01
N VAL A 91 -5.90 15.74 2.46
CA VAL A 91 -5.92 16.06 1.02
C VAL A 91 -4.76 16.98 0.61
N PRO A 92 -4.53 18.14 1.24
CA PRO A 92 -3.35 18.98 0.95
C PRO A 92 -2.04 18.27 1.26
N GLY A 93 -1.98 17.47 2.34
CA GLY A 93 -0.81 16.67 2.66
C GLY A 93 -0.45 15.68 1.54
N ALA A 94 -1.45 15.04 0.94
CA ALA A 94 -1.26 14.17 -0.21
C ALA A 94 -0.85 14.91 -1.47
N LEU A 95 -1.44 16.08 -1.75
CA LEU A 95 -1.03 16.93 -2.87
C LEU A 95 0.43 17.38 -2.72
N PHE A 96 0.82 17.81 -1.52
CA PHE A 96 2.20 18.18 -1.20
C PHE A 96 3.16 17.00 -1.37
N ALA A 97 2.76 15.81 -0.88
CA ALA A 97 3.55 14.59 -1.04
C ALA A 97 3.68 14.17 -2.51
N ALA A 98 2.65 14.38 -3.33
CA ALA A 98 2.68 14.11 -4.77
C ALA A 98 3.64 15.07 -5.51
N VAL A 99 3.58 16.37 -5.20
CA VAL A 99 4.50 17.37 -5.77
C VAL A 99 5.96 17.08 -5.39
N LYS A 100 6.20 16.63 -4.15
CA LYS A 100 7.54 16.23 -3.67
C LYS A 100 7.85 14.74 -3.86
N GLY A 101 7.06 14.00 -4.63
CA GLY A 101 7.11 12.53 -4.68
C GLY A 101 8.48 11.97 -5.06
N GLN A 102 9.22 12.66 -5.94
CA GLN A 102 10.57 12.26 -6.33
C GLN A 102 11.62 12.46 -5.22
N GLN A 103 11.38 13.41 -4.30
CA GLN A 103 12.31 13.73 -3.21
C GLN A 103 11.96 12.99 -1.90
N ALA A 104 10.72 12.54 -1.75
CA ALA A 104 10.25 11.91 -0.51
C ALA A 104 9.26 10.75 -0.77
N PRO A 105 9.73 9.59 -1.29
CA PRO A 105 8.88 8.43 -1.58
C PRO A 105 8.12 7.90 -0.35
N ARG A 106 8.65 8.18 0.85
CA ARG A 106 8.05 7.81 2.14
C ARG A 106 6.78 8.60 2.46
N LEU A 107 6.76 9.91 2.17
CA LEU A 107 5.59 10.75 2.38
C LEU A 107 4.46 10.35 1.42
N MET A 108 4.83 10.01 0.19
CA MET A 108 3.89 9.53 -0.80
C MET A 108 3.23 8.22 -0.34
N GLN A 109 4.02 7.24 0.14
CA GLN A 109 3.49 5.98 0.67
C GLN A 109 2.49 6.17 1.83
N PHE A 110 2.80 7.04 2.79
CA PHE A 110 1.88 7.37 3.89
C PHE A 110 0.59 8.01 3.35
N ALA A 111 0.71 9.06 2.54
CA ALA A 111 -0.42 9.83 2.05
C ALA A 111 -1.34 9.01 1.13
N SER A 112 -0.77 8.18 0.26
CA SER A 112 -1.52 7.26 -0.60
C SER A 112 -2.30 6.26 0.24
N MET A 113 -1.66 5.64 1.24
CA MET A 113 -2.35 4.67 2.09
C MET A 113 -3.45 5.33 2.93
N ASN A 114 -3.19 6.54 3.43
CA ASN A 114 -4.17 7.32 4.18
C ASN A 114 -5.43 7.63 3.37
N LEU A 115 -5.28 8.21 2.17
CA LEU A 115 -6.42 8.50 1.30
C LEU A 115 -7.14 7.23 0.84
N LEU A 116 -6.39 6.18 0.52
CA LEU A 116 -6.98 4.89 0.12
C LEU A 116 -7.87 4.32 1.22
N MET A 117 -7.42 4.35 2.49
CA MET A 117 -8.23 3.86 3.60
C MET A 117 -9.45 4.74 3.90
N ILE A 118 -9.33 6.07 3.79
CA ILE A 118 -10.49 6.97 3.92
C ILE A 118 -11.54 6.59 2.87
N MET A 119 -11.11 6.47 1.61
CA MET A 119 -12.00 6.18 0.49
C MET A 119 -12.64 4.79 0.62
N MET A 120 -11.89 3.78 1.05
CA MET A 120 -12.40 2.42 1.28
C MET A 120 -13.50 2.41 2.33
N VAL A 121 -13.32 3.12 3.45
CA VAL A 121 -14.33 3.18 4.51
C VAL A 121 -15.57 3.93 4.04
N LEU A 122 -15.41 5.03 3.31
CA LEU A 122 -16.55 5.80 2.79
C LEU A 122 -17.34 5.03 1.73
N TRP A 123 -16.71 4.10 1.01
CA TRP A 123 -17.35 3.25 0.02
C TRP A 123 -18.06 2.02 0.63
N SER A 124 -17.57 1.53 1.76
CA SER A 124 -18.22 0.44 2.52
C SER A 124 -19.57 0.87 3.09
#